data_AF-A0A355S475-F1
#
_entry.id   AF-A0A355S475-F1
#
_cell.length_a   1.000
_cell.length_b   1.000
_cell.length_c   1.000
_cell.angle_alpha   90.00
_cell.angle_beta   90.00
_cell.angle_gamma   90.00
#
_symmetry.space_group_name_H-M   'P 1'
#
loop_
_entity.id
_entity.type
_entity.pdbx_description
1 polymer ?
#
loop_
_entity_poly.entity_id
_entity_poly.type
_entity_poly.pdbx_seq_one_letter_code
_entity_poly.pdbx_strand_id
1 'polypeptide(L)'
;LTKDWLSEVMVHGVRQRLYLNTRMPQFGGENVAHLVERFGKVDALEEVSLPAVSNIRESKDAGYEMMGTQGLSCIACHDFNGQKSGGAGALELIHVTKRLQKNWFHLYMRQPSRFHPTVIMPSYWPGGVSVRKEVLDGSANLQIESLWNYLADGARAKNPKGLSRQSPELRVADETVMCRGRGTAGYRGIGVGYPERISLAFDSEEMALRMVWKGEFANIGHGRFHARGSDRISFPAGIPFHRLESMDDEWPYKGKTDYLFPQDHGYEYRGYVLNQDKRPRFRYRYGEVAVEDFFEDLLDEQGKAFFRRSMTFTTKVDQKMFFFRVGSGMNITKTGKEWKVDGLSLRLSGEGKALVREGEPQELLLPLTLSAGKTDLKVEYRW
;
A
#
# COMPACT_ATOMS: atom_id res chain seq x y z
N LEU A 1 -26.34 -14.10 -22.33
CA LEU A 1 -26.73 -13.25 -21.15
C LEU A 1 -28.21 -13.43 -20.86
N THR A 2 -28.75 -13.01 -19.71
CA THR A 2 -30.21 -12.90 -19.54
C THR A 2 -30.76 -11.83 -20.47
N LYS A 3 -32.03 -11.98 -20.90
CA LYS A 3 -32.70 -10.99 -21.76
C LYS A 3 -32.70 -9.61 -21.10
N ASP A 4 -33.04 -9.57 -19.82
CA ASP A 4 -33.09 -8.34 -19.02
C ASP A 4 -31.71 -7.68 -18.95
N TRP A 5 -30.65 -8.44 -18.64
CA TRP A 5 -29.32 -7.85 -18.58
C TRP A 5 -28.80 -7.36 -19.93
N LEU A 6 -29.13 -8.08 -21.01
CA LEU A 6 -28.78 -7.64 -22.36
C LEU A 6 -29.47 -6.31 -22.70
N SER A 7 -30.71 -6.12 -22.26
CA SER A 7 -31.42 -4.83 -22.34
C SER A 7 -30.73 -3.74 -21.51
N GLU A 8 -30.39 -4.02 -20.25
CA GLU A 8 -29.69 -3.07 -19.37
C GLU A 8 -28.37 -2.56 -19.97
N VAL A 9 -27.61 -3.44 -20.64
CA VAL A 9 -26.35 -3.06 -21.28
C VAL A 9 -26.57 -2.23 -22.54
N MET A 10 -27.46 -2.67 -23.43
CA MET A 10 -27.61 -2.07 -24.76
C MET A 10 -28.47 -0.81 -24.75
N VAL A 11 -29.47 -0.73 -23.86
CA VAL A 11 -30.44 0.36 -23.82
C VAL A 11 -30.13 1.37 -22.70
N HIS A 12 -29.67 0.89 -21.54
CA HIS A 12 -29.46 1.72 -20.35
C HIS A 12 -27.98 1.95 -20.01
N GLY A 13 -27.05 1.38 -20.79
CA GLY A 13 -25.61 1.58 -20.61
C GLY A 13 -25.05 1.06 -19.28
N VAL A 14 -25.70 0.09 -18.65
CA VAL A 14 -25.25 -0.51 -17.40
C VAL A 14 -23.90 -1.23 -17.59
N ARG A 15 -23.04 -1.18 -16.56
CA ARG A 15 -21.67 -1.69 -16.60
C ARG A 15 -21.38 -2.65 -15.46
N GLN A 16 -20.62 -3.70 -15.76
CA GLN A 16 -20.09 -4.65 -14.77
C GLN A 16 -18.58 -4.48 -14.52
N ARG A 17 -17.81 -4.00 -15.51
CA ARG A 17 -16.36 -3.81 -15.41
C ARG A 17 -16.04 -2.37 -15.01
N LEU A 18 -16.34 -2.00 -13.77
CA LEU A 18 -16.16 -0.63 -13.28
C LEU A 18 -14.70 -0.15 -13.31
N TYR A 19 -13.74 -1.08 -13.39
CA TYR A 19 -12.31 -0.80 -13.54
C TYR A 19 -11.89 -0.41 -14.97
N LEU A 20 -12.76 -0.54 -15.99
CA LEU A 20 -12.48 -0.10 -17.35
C LEU A 20 -13.10 1.28 -17.61
N ASN A 21 -12.26 2.25 -17.98
CA ASN A 21 -12.70 3.59 -18.35
C ASN A 21 -13.35 3.64 -19.74
N THR A 22 -12.92 2.76 -20.65
CA THR A 22 -13.49 2.64 -22.00
C THR A 22 -14.93 2.16 -21.93
N ARG A 23 -15.82 2.82 -22.68
CA ARG A 23 -17.25 2.52 -22.70
C ARG A 23 -17.69 2.10 -24.09
N MET A 24 -18.62 1.15 -24.13
CA MET A 24 -19.37 0.88 -25.35
C MET A 24 -20.25 2.12 -25.66
N PRO A 25 -20.23 2.65 -26.89
CA PRO A 25 -21.12 3.73 -27.29
C PRO A 25 -22.59 3.34 -27.08
N GLN A 26 -23.42 4.32 -26.71
CA GLN A 26 -24.86 4.15 -26.65
C GLN A 26 -25.45 4.56 -28.00
N PHE A 27 -26.22 3.66 -28.59
CA PHE A 27 -26.80 3.85 -29.93
C PHE A 27 -28.29 4.24 -29.88
N GLY A 28 -28.89 4.37 -28.69
CA GLY A 28 -30.31 4.70 -28.50
C GLY A 28 -31.23 3.49 -28.65
N GLY A 29 -32.26 3.43 -27.80
CA GLY A 29 -33.15 2.26 -27.70
C GLY A 29 -33.83 1.87 -29.01
N GLU A 30 -34.26 2.85 -29.81
CA GLU A 30 -34.88 2.60 -31.12
C GLU A 30 -33.98 1.78 -32.06
N ASN A 31 -32.67 1.99 -31.99
CA ASN A 31 -31.70 1.34 -32.86
C ASN A 31 -31.28 -0.06 -32.36
N VAL A 32 -31.38 -0.35 -31.06
CA VAL A 32 -30.77 -1.58 -30.48
C VAL A 32 -31.70 -2.45 -29.65
N ALA A 33 -32.87 -1.97 -29.21
CA ALA A 33 -33.75 -2.75 -28.34
C ALA A 33 -34.22 -4.06 -29.00
N HIS A 34 -34.52 -4.02 -30.30
CA HIS A 34 -34.91 -5.20 -31.07
C HIS A 34 -33.80 -6.25 -31.19
N LEU A 35 -32.51 -5.86 -31.03
CA LEU A 35 -31.38 -6.79 -31.05
C LEU A 35 -31.37 -7.71 -29.84
N VAL A 36 -31.96 -7.30 -28.69
CA VAL A 36 -32.06 -8.14 -27.49
C VAL A 36 -32.73 -9.47 -27.82
N GLU A 37 -33.85 -9.41 -28.55
CA GLU A 37 -34.60 -10.61 -28.96
C GLU A 37 -33.84 -11.39 -30.03
N ARG A 38 -33.26 -10.71 -31.03
CA ARG A 38 -32.53 -11.36 -32.12
C ARG A 38 -31.31 -12.12 -31.63
N PHE A 39 -30.53 -11.55 -30.70
CA PHE A 39 -29.40 -12.24 -30.09
C PHE A 39 -29.85 -13.46 -29.32
N GLY A 40 -30.94 -13.38 -28.55
CA GLY A 40 -31.49 -14.54 -27.84
C GLY A 40 -31.92 -15.69 -28.76
N LYS A 41 -32.30 -15.41 -30.01
CA LYS A 41 -32.68 -16.42 -31.01
C LYS A 41 -31.48 -17.15 -31.63
N VAL A 42 -30.30 -16.52 -31.68
CA VAL A 42 -29.11 -17.07 -32.37
C VAL A 42 -28.00 -17.50 -31.41
N ASP A 43 -27.95 -16.96 -30.18
CA ASP A 43 -27.00 -17.33 -29.13
C ASP A 43 -27.48 -18.61 -28.41
N ALA A 44 -27.53 -19.71 -29.16
CA ALA A 44 -27.93 -21.02 -28.66
C ALA A 44 -26.71 -21.90 -28.35
N LEU A 45 -26.75 -22.56 -27.20
CA LEU A 45 -25.77 -23.55 -26.76
C LEU A 45 -26.50 -24.84 -26.40
N GLU A 46 -25.76 -25.94 -26.27
CA GLU A 46 -26.30 -27.21 -25.81
C GLU A 46 -26.96 -27.07 -24.42
N GLU A 47 -28.04 -27.81 -24.20
CA GLU A 47 -28.72 -27.82 -22.90
C GLU A 47 -28.02 -28.73 -21.91
N VAL A 48 -27.82 -28.22 -20.70
CA VAL A 48 -27.27 -28.97 -19.57
C VAL A 48 -28.40 -29.53 -18.72
N SER A 49 -28.28 -30.80 -18.35
CA SER A 49 -29.11 -31.38 -17.28
C SER A 49 -28.74 -30.75 -15.93
N LEU A 50 -29.63 -29.91 -15.41
CA LEU A 50 -29.49 -29.29 -14.09
C LEU A 50 -29.88 -30.31 -13.01
N PRO A 51 -29.05 -30.52 -11.98
CA PRO A 51 -29.38 -31.51 -10.95
C PRO A 51 -30.54 -31.01 -10.09
N ALA A 52 -31.39 -31.94 -9.64
CA ALA A 52 -32.38 -31.65 -8.61
C ALA A 52 -31.66 -31.40 -7.28
N VAL A 53 -32.03 -30.31 -6.60
CA VAL A 53 -31.50 -29.95 -5.28
C VAL A 53 -32.53 -30.32 -4.23
N SER A 54 -32.25 -31.37 -3.45
CA SER A 54 -33.13 -31.85 -2.38
C SER A 54 -33.12 -30.93 -1.16
N ASN A 55 -31.97 -30.35 -0.82
CA ASN A 55 -31.80 -29.43 0.30
C ASN A 55 -31.09 -28.14 -0.16
N ILE A 56 -31.85 -27.06 -0.28
CA ILE A 56 -31.30 -25.76 -0.72
C ILE A 56 -30.30 -25.18 0.27
N ARG A 57 -30.44 -25.45 1.58
CA ARG A 57 -29.52 -24.94 2.59
C ARG A 57 -28.16 -25.61 2.47
N GLU A 58 -28.13 -26.93 2.38
CA GLU A 58 -26.88 -27.69 2.16
C GLU A 58 -26.21 -27.29 0.84
N SER A 59 -26.99 -27.11 -0.23
CA SER A 59 -26.46 -26.62 -1.51
C SER A 59 -25.80 -25.23 -1.36
N LYS A 60 -26.44 -24.30 -0.65
CA LYS A 60 -25.85 -22.97 -0.41
C LYS A 60 -24.61 -23.03 0.49
N ASP A 61 -24.62 -23.88 1.52
CA ASP A 61 -23.48 -24.06 2.43
C ASP A 61 -22.28 -24.66 1.68
N ALA A 62 -22.50 -25.63 0.79
CA ALA A 62 -21.48 -26.16 -0.10
C ALA A 62 -20.92 -25.09 -1.07
N GLY A 63 -21.81 -24.27 -1.66
CA GLY A 63 -21.40 -23.14 -2.50
C GLY A 63 -20.56 -22.11 -1.73
N TYR A 64 -20.95 -21.79 -0.50
CA TYR A 64 -20.21 -20.91 0.41
C TYR A 64 -18.80 -21.44 0.73
N GLU A 65 -18.70 -22.74 1.02
CA GLU A 65 -17.42 -23.40 1.29
C GLU A 65 -16.49 -23.37 0.08
N MET A 66 -17.00 -23.76 -1.09
CA MET A 66 -16.22 -23.76 -2.33
C MET A 66 -15.76 -22.36 -2.77
N MET A 67 -16.52 -21.31 -2.44
CA MET A 67 -16.16 -19.94 -2.83
C MET A 67 -14.91 -19.42 -2.10
N GLY A 68 -14.69 -19.86 -0.86
CA GLY A 68 -13.65 -19.36 0.03
C GLY A 68 -12.24 -19.88 -0.30
N THR A 69 -11.24 -19.37 0.44
CA THR A 69 -9.82 -19.69 0.21
C THR A 69 -9.46 -21.16 0.41
N GLN A 70 -10.23 -21.89 1.21
CA GLN A 70 -10.05 -23.31 1.46
C GLN A 70 -10.74 -24.21 0.42
N GLY A 71 -11.66 -23.66 -0.37
CA GLY A 71 -12.37 -24.37 -1.44
C GLY A 71 -11.67 -24.20 -2.81
N LEU A 72 -12.41 -23.71 -3.79
CA LEU A 72 -11.91 -23.37 -5.13
C LEU A 72 -11.19 -22.01 -5.17
N SER A 73 -11.21 -21.24 -4.07
CA SER A 73 -10.53 -19.95 -3.96
C SER A 73 -10.95 -18.91 -5.02
N CYS A 74 -12.23 -18.89 -5.38
CA CYS A 74 -12.79 -17.96 -6.37
C CYS A 74 -12.50 -16.49 -6.02
N ILE A 75 -12.54 -16.17 -4.72
CA ILE A 75 -12.26 -14.84 -4.15
C ILE A 75 -10.78 -14.41 -4.24
N ALA A 76 -9.86 -15.31 -4.61
CA ALA A 76 -8.47 -14.94 -4.86
C ALA A 76 -8.36 -14.05 -6.11
N CYS A 77 -9.25 -14.22 -7.09
CA CYS A 77 -9.22 -13.46 -8.34
C CYS A 77 -10.44 -12.56 -8.54
N HIS A 78 -11.60 -12.90 -7.98
CA HIS A 78 -12.83 -12.14 -8.18
C HIS A 78 -13.22 -11.31 -6.97
N ASP A 79 -13.66 -10.08 -7.23
CA ASP A 79 -14.27 -9.23 -6.21
C ASP A 79 -15.56 -9.88 -5.66
N PHE A 80 -15.85 -9.63 -4.39
CA PHE A 80 -17.03 -10.17 -3.72
C PHE A 80 -17.70 -9.12 -2.83
N ASN A 81 -18.95 -8.78 -3.15
CA ASN A 81 -19.81 -7.88 -2.39
C ASN A 81 -19.13 -6.54 -2.05
N GLY A 82 -18.45 -5.94 -3.03
CA GLY A 82 -17.74 -4.67 -2.88
C GLY A 82 -16.34 -4.79 -2.26
N GLN A 83 -15.92 -5.99 -1.83
CA GLN A 83 -14.56 -6.24 -1.37
C GLN A 83 -13.68 -6.68 -2.54
N LYS A 84 -12.50 -6.07 -2.63
CA LYS A 84 -11.53 -6.39 -3.68
C LYS A 84 -10.86 -7.74 -3.42
N SER A 85 -10.69 -8.51 -4.49
CA SER A 85 -9.85 -9.70 -4.46
C SER A 85 -8.37 -9.36 -4.20
N GLY A 86 -7.61 -10.34 -3.73
CA GLY A 86 -6.16 -10.20 -3.55
C GLY A 86 -5.35 -10.28 -4.86
N GLY A 87 -5.98 -10.67 -5.97
CA GLY A 87 -5.36 -10.92 -7.27
C GLY A 87 -5.79 -9.92 -8.36
N ALA A 88 -6.02 -10.43 -9.57
CA ALA A 88 -6.17 -9.63 -10.80
C ALA A 88 -7.41 -8.71 -10.88
N GLY A 89 -8.29 -8.68 -9.87
CA GLY A 89 -9.49 -7.82 -9.85
C GLY A 89 -10.52 -8.20 -10.92
N ALA A 90 -10.84 -9.49 -11.04
CA ALA A 90 -11.84 -10.00 -11.96
C ALA A 90 -13.28 -9.60 -11.56
N LEU A 91 -14.26 -9.94 -12.40
CA LEU A 91 -15.66 -9.52 -12.27
C LEU A 91 -16.25 -9.84 -10.88
N GLU A 92 -16.97 -8.87 -10.30
CA GLU A 92 -17.73 -9.03 -9.06
C GLU A 92 -18.74 -10.18 -9.13
N LEU A 93 -18.61 -11.16 -8.23
CA LEU A 93 -19.33 -12.43 -8.28
C LEU A 93 -20.80 -12.32 -7.86
N ILE A 94 -21.16 -11.41 -6.96
CA ILE A 94 -22.54 -11.30 -6.47
C ILE A 94 -23.56 -10.90 -7.55
N HIS A 95 -23.09 -10.56 -8.76
CA HIS A 95 -23.92 -10.19 -9.90
C HIS A 95 -24.05 -11.30 -10.95
N VAL A 96 -23.35 -12.44 -10.78
CA VAL A 96 -23.34 -13.58 -11.72
C VAL A 96 -24.75 -14.02 -12.12
N THR A 97 -25.61 -14.28 -11.14
CA THR A 97 -26.95 -14.85 -11.33
C THR A 97 -27.96 -13.87 -11.91
N LYS A 98 -27.71 -12.55 -11.79
CA LYS A 98 -28.52 -11.51 -12.46
C LYS A 98 -28.23 -11.42 -13.96
N ARG A 99 -27.00 -11.79 -14.35
CA ARG A 99 -26.40 -11.49 -15.66
C ARG A 99 -26.41 -12.65 -16.61
N LEU A 100 -26.05 -13.81 -16.09
CA LEU A 100 -25.75 -14.99 -16.86
C LEU A 100 -26.97 -15.90 -16.92
N GLN A 101 -27.10 -16.62 -18.03
CA GLN A 101 -28.06 -17.71 -18.13
C GLN A 101 -27.52 -18.88 -17.30
N LYS A 102 -28.37 -19.56 -16.53
CA LYS A 102 -27.95 -20.69 -15.70
C LYS A 102 -27.30 -21.81 -16.52
N ASN A 103 -27.88 -22.11 -17.68
CA ASN A 103 -27.30 -23.08 -18.63
C ASN A 103 -25.86 -22.70 -19.04
N TRP A 104 -25.65 -21.44 -19.42
CA TRP A 104 -24.34 -20.91 -19.78
C TRP A 104 -23.33 -21.00 -18.63
N PHE A 105 -23.75 -20.63 -17.41
CA PHE A 105 -22.88 -20.72 -16.24
C PHE A 105 -22.41 -22.15 -16.00
N HIS A 106 -23.34 -23.10 -16.11
CA HIS A 106 -23.04 -24.53 -15.99
C HIS A 106 -22.05 -25.02 -17.05
N LEU A 107 -22.22 -24.62 -18.31
CA LEU A 107 -21.27 -24.95 -19.38
C LEU A 107 -19.90 -24.31 -19.17
N TYR A 108 -19.87 -23.03 -18.81
CA TYR A 108 -18.63 -22.28 -18.64
C TYR A 108 -17.81 -22.78 -17.45
N MET A 109 -18.44 -23.13 -16.32
CA MET A 109 -17.74 -23.68 -15.15
C MET A 109 -17.03 -25.01 -15.44
N ARG A 110 -17.63 -25.88 -16.26
CA ARG A 110 -17.00 -27.17 -16.62
C ARG A 110 -15.72 -26.98 -17.42
N GLN A 111 -15.71 -26.03 -18.36
CA GLN A 111 -14.57 -25.81 -19.25
C GLN A 111 -14.46 -24.36 -19.73
N PRO A 112 -13.89 -23.44 -18.91
CA PRO A 112 -13.75 -22.04 -19.29
C PRO A 112 -12.95 -21.83 -20.58
N SER A 113 -11.90 -22.64 -20.79
CA SER A 113 -11.01 -22.56 -21.95
C SER A 113 -11.70 -22.86 -23.29
N ARG A 114 -12.85 -23.56 -23.27
CA ARG A 114 -13.68 -23.76 -24.47
C ARG A 114 -14.23 -22.45 -25.02
N PHE A 115 -14.56 -21.51 -24.13
CA PHE A 115 -15.16 -20.23 -24.50
C PHE A 115 -14.11 -19.14 -24.72
N HIS A 116 -12.96 -19.26 -24.05
CA HIS A 116 -11.88 -18.29 -24.17
C HIS A 116 -10.53 -19.00 -23.94
N PRO A 117 -9.78 -19.33 -25.02
CA PRO A 117 -8.58 -20.17 -24.93
C PRO A 117 -7.49 -19.66 -23.97
N THR A 118 -7.38 -18.34 -23.80
CA THR A 118 -6.37 -17.69 -22.94
C THR A 118 -6.93 -17.27 -21.58
N VAL A 119 -8.06 -17.84 -21.16
CA VAL A 119 -8.67 -17.50 -19.87
C VAL A 119 -7.78 -17.95 -18.72
N ILE A 120 -7.60 -17.07 -17.73
CA ILE A 120 -6.79 -17.36 -16.53
C ILE A 120 -7.58 -18.23 -15.54
N MET A 121 -8.91 -18.21 -15.61
CA MET A 121 -9.78 -19.02 -14.74
C MET A 121 -9.42 -20.51 -14.87
N PRO A 122 -9.01 -21.17 -13.76
CA PRO A 122 -8.65 -22.59 -13.79
C PRO A 122 -9.83 -23.49 -14.17
N SER A 123 -9.53 -24.67 -14.71
CA SER A 123 -10.50 -25.76 -14.82
C SER A 123 -10.52 -26.55 -13.51
N TYR A 124 -11.61 -26.45 -12.76
CA TYR A 124 -11.79 -27.16 -11.48
C TYR A 124 -12.46 -28.53 -11.64
N TRP A 125 -12.96 -28.85 -12.84
CA TRP A 125 -13.62 -30.12 -13.15
C TRP A 125 -13.05 -30.79 -14.41
N PRO A 126 -11.72 -31.03 -14.49
CA PRO A 126 -11.13 -31.69 -15.66
C PRO A 126 -11.75 -33.09 -15.84
N GLY A 127 -12.25 -33.38 -17.05
CA GLY A 127 -12.93 -34.66 -17.34
C GLY A 127 -14.25 -34.86 -16.59
N GLY A 128 -14.85 -33.79 -16.06
CA GLY A 128 -16.13 -33.84 -15.33
C GLY A 128 -16.02 -34.26 -13.85
N VAL A 129 -14.79 -34.40 -13.32
CA VAL A 129 -14.55 -34.77 -11.92
C VAL A 129 -13.98 -33.58 -11.17
N SER A 130 -14.54 -33.26 -10.01
CA SER A 130 -14.08 -32.15 -9.18
C SER A 130 -12.68 -32.39 -8.59
N VAL A 131 -11.88 -31.33 -8.54
CA VAL A 131 -10.66 -31.28 -7.72
C VAL A 131 -10.94 -31.23 -6.21
N ARG A 132 -12.19 -30.95 -5.81
CA ARG A 132 -12.67 -30.94 -4.42
C ARG A 132 -13.64 -32.09 -4.21
N LYS A 133 -13.12 -33.31 -4.00
CA LYS A 133 -13.95 -34.52 -3.83
C LYS A 133 -14.66 -34.56 -2.48
N GLU A 134 -14.12 -33.84 -1.50
CA GLU A 134 -14.64 -33.71 -0.14
C GLU A 134 -15.98 -32.97 -0.04
N VAL A 135 -16.35 -32.18 -1.07
CA VAL A 135 -17.63 -31.45 -1.11
C VAL A 135 -18.58 -32.17 -2.06
N LEU A 136 -19.76 -32.59 -1.60
CA LEU A 136 -20.81 -33.22 -2.43
C LEU A 136 -20.29 -34.40 -3.28
N ASP A 137 -19.40 -35.21 -2.70
CA ASP A 137 -18.76 -36.39 -3.31
C ASP A 137 -18.05 -36.10 -4.64
N GLY A 138 -17.62 -34.85 -4.85
CA GLY A 138 -16.95 -34.42 -6.08
C GLY A 138 -17.87 -34.31 -7.31
N SER A 139 -19.20 -34.37 -7.13
CA SER A 139 -20.16 -34.25 -8.22
C SER A 139 -20.12 -32.86 -8.86
N ALA A 140 -19.59 -32.77 -10.08
CA ALA A 140 -19.48 -31.51 -10.80
C ALA A 140 -20.83 -30.80 -10.95
N ASN A 141 -21.89 -31.54 -11.27
CA ASN A 141 -23.23 -30.98 -11.46
C ASN A 141 -23.75 -30.35 -10.16
N LEU A 142 -23.68 -31.08 -9.04
CA LEU A 142 -24.16 -30.59 -7.74
C LEU A 142 -23.31 -29.44 -7.21
N GLN A 143 -22.00 -29.46 -7.43
CA GLN A 143 -21.11 -28.38 -7.00
C GLN A 143 -21.33 -27.09 -7.78
N ILE A 144 -21.42 -27.16 -9.11
CA ILE A 144 -21.68 -25.99 -9.95
C ILE A 144 -23.06 -25.41 -9.63
N GLU A 145 -24.06 -26.27 -9.41
CA GLU A 145 -25.39 -25.85 -8.98
C GLU A 145 -25.37 -25.17 -7.60
N SER A 146 -24.54 -25.67 -6.68
CA SER A 146 -24.35 -25.09 -5.35
C SER A 146 -23.70 -23.71 -5.38
N LEU A 147 -22.72 -23.48 -6.26
CA LEU A 147 -22.18 -22.15 -6.52
C LEU A 147 -23.25 -21.19 -7.04
N TRP A 148 -24.09 -21.65 -7.98
CA TRP A 148 -25.21 -20.85 -8.50
C TRP A 148 -26.19 -20.47 -7.39
N ASN A 149 -26.63 -21.44 -6.58
CA ASN A 149 -27.61 -21.24 -5.52
C ASN A 149 -27.09 -20.31 -4.41
N TYR A 150 -25.82 -20.43 -4.07
CA TYR A 150 -25.16 -19.51 -3.15
C TYR A 150 -25.10 -18.07 -3.71
N LEU A 151 -24.69 -17.90 -4.98
CA LEU A 151 -24.63 -16.59 -5.64
C LEU A 151 -26.00 -15.99 -5.95
N ALA A 152 -27.08 -16.78 -5.95
CA ALA A 152 -28.44 -16.30 -6.15
C ALA A 152 -28.91 -15.35 -5.03
N ASP A 153 -28.29 -15.41 -3.85
CA ASP A 153 -28.58 -14.47 -2.75
C ASP A 153 -28.01 -13.05 -3.00
N GLY A 154 -27.15 -12.90 -4.01
CA GLY A 154 -26.57 -11.61 -4.42
C GLY A 154 -25.87 -10.92 -3.26
N ALA A 155 -26.22 -9.65 -3.01
CA ALA A 155 -25.63 -8.87 -1.91
C ALA A 155 -25.92 -9.43 -0.50
N ARG A 156 -26.91 -10.34 -0.37
CA ARG A 156 -27.22 -11.04 0.89
C ARG A 156 -26.42 -12.34 1.06
N ALA A 157 -25.68 -12.77 0.05
CA ALA A 157 -24.84 -13.96 0.15
C ALA A 157 -23.83 -13.78 1.29
N LYS A 158 -23.72 -14.79 2.16
CA LYS A 158 -22.78 -14.77 3.28
C LYS A 158 -21.34 -14.66 2.76
N ASN A 159 -20.60 -13.61 3.13
CA ASN A 159 -19.23 -13.40 2.66
C ASN A 159 -18.34 -14.65 2.86
N PRO A 160 -17.66 -15.16 1.79
CA PRO A 160 -16.87 -16.39 1.85
C PRO A 160 -15.74 -16.34 2.90
N LYS A 161 -15.36 -17.53 3.42
CA LYS A 161 -14.20 -17.64 4.30
C LYS A 161 -12.93 -17.20 3.58
N GLY A 162 -12.11 -16.38 4.23
CA GLY A 162 -10.88 -15.84 3.66
C GLY A 162 -11.10 -14.64 2.74
N LEU A 163 -12.34 -14.17 2.56
CA LEU A 163 -12.60 -12.84 2.02
C LEU A 163 -12.13 -11.83 3.07
N SER A 164 -10.87 -11.44 2.95
CA SER A 164 -10.19 -10.61 3.92
C SER A 164 -10.90 -9.25 4.00
N ARG A 165 -11.31 -8.84 5.21
CA ARG A 165 -11.19 -7.42 5.58
C ARG A 165 -9.69 -7.14 5.50
N GLN A 166 -9.16 -6.81 4.33
CA GLN A 166 -7.80 -6.29 4.27
C GLN A 166 -7.85 -4.99 5.06
N SER A 167 -7.46 -5.06 6.34
CA SER A 167 -7.21 -3.86 7.10
C SER A 167 -6.06 -3.18 6.37
N PRO A 168 -6.22 -1.93 5.91
CA PRO A 168 -5.10 -1.17 5.40
C PRO A 168 -4.04 -0.96 6.51
N GLU A 169 -4.35 -1.28 7.76
CA GLU A 169 -3.47 -1.10 8.89
C GLU A 169 -2.29 -2.07 8.88
N LEU A 170 -1.09 -1.48 8.90
CA LEU A 170 0.14 -2.14 9.28
C LEU A 170 0.38 -1.90 10.77
N ARG A 171 0.55 -2.99 11.50
CA ARG A 171 0.84 -2.99 12.94
C ARG A 171 2.27 -3.44 13.17
N VAL A 172 2.90 -2.86 14.19
CA VAL A 172 4.22 -3.27 14.67
C VAL A 172 4.01 -4.03 15.96
N ALA A 173 4.61 -5.20 16.06
CA ALA A 173 4.61 -6.01 17.27
C ALA A 173 6.03 -6.04 17.85
N ASP A 174 6.73 -7.14 17.66
CA ASP A 174 8.07 -7.45 18.16
C ASP A 174 9.19 -7.13 17.17
N GLU A 175 8.88 -6.98 15.88
CA GLU A 175 9.85 -6.68 14.83
C GLU A 175 9.56 -5.36 14.10
N THR A 176 10.61 -4.71 13.59
CA THR A 176 10.46 -3.51 12.78
C THR A 176 9.68 -3.81 11.49
N VAL A 177 8.65 -3.00 11.22
CA VAL A 177 7.82 -3.10 10.02
C VAL A 177 8.04 -1.87 9.14
N MET A 178 8.16 -2.09 7.82
CA MET A 178 8.35 -1.03 6.85
C MET A 178 7.22 -0.96 5.83
N CYS A 179 6.90 0.25 5.39
CA CYS A 179 6.08 0.48 4.22
C CYS A 179 6.67 1.57 3.33
N ARG A 180 6.30 1.56 2.05
CA ARG A 180 6.77 2.55 1.08
C ARG A 180 5.59 3.08 0.29
N GLY A 181 5.64 4.37 -0.03
CA GLY A 181 4.62 4.98 -0.87
C GLY A 181 4.57 6.49 -0.70
N ARG A 182 3.64 7.10 -1.42
CA ARG A 182 3.36 8.52 -1.30
C ARG A 182 2.58 8.79 -0.01
N GLY A 183 2.80 9.94 0.63
CA GLY A 183 2.02 10.36 1.78
C GLY A 183 2.86 11.06 2.85
N THR A 184 2.93 10.48 4.04
CA THR A 184 3.50 11.11 5.25
C THR A 184 4.92 11.66 5.09
N ALA A 185 5.76 11.09 4.21
CA ALA A 185 7.10 11.58 3.90
C ALA A 185 7.30 11.93 2.42
N GLY A 186 6.29 12.55 1.78
CA GLY A 186 6.42 12.99 0.39
C GLY A 186 6.13 11.87 -0.62
N TYR A 187 6.69 11.99 -1.83
CA TYR A 187 6.36 11.10 -2.96
C TYR A 187 7.09 9.75 -2.89
N ARG A 188 8.32 9.72 -2.39
CA ARG A 188 9.12 8.51 -2.17
C ARG A 188 9.34 8.25 -0.69
N GLY A 189 8.26 8.32 0.08
CA GLY A 189 8.30 8.11 1.52
C GLY A 189 8.53 6.64 1.90
N ILE A 190 9.28 6.46 2.97
CA ILE A 190 9.52 5.18 3.64
C ILE A 190 9.05 5.35 5.09
N GLY A 191 7.98 4.66 5.46
CA GLY A 191 7.53 4.54 6.84
C GLY A 191 8.25 3.38 7.52
N VAL A 192 8.74 3.61 8.74
CA VAL A 192 9.39 2.59 9.57
C VAL A 192 8.78 2.62 10.96
N GLY A 193 8.17 1.51 11.37
CA GLY A 193 7.56 1.35 12.68
C GLY A 193 8.38 0.43 13.55
N TYR A 194 8.63 0.84 14.80
CA TYR A 194 9.52 0.14 15.72
C TYR A 194 8.78 -0.45 16.94
N PRO A 195 9.30 -1.53 17.55
CA PRO A 195 8.64 -2.26 18.64
C PRO A 195 8.23 -1.43 19.85
N GLU A 196 8.99 -0.39 20.23
CA GLU A 196 8.66 0.52 21.33
C GLU A 196 7.55 1.54 21.00
N ARG A 197 6.71 1.21 19.99
CA ARG A 197 5.55 2.01 19.56
C ARG A 197 5.91 3.44 19.20
N ILE A 198 7.09 3.63 18.61
CA ILE A 198 7.47 4.86 17.94
C ILE A 198 7.79 4.56 16.49
N SER A 199 7.56 5.54 15.64
CA SER A 199 7.67 5.36 14.20
C SER A 199 8.22 6.61 13.54
N LEU A 200 8.83 6.44 12.37
CA LEU A 200 9.37 7.52 11.57
C LEU A 200 8.96 7.41 10.11
N ALA A 201 9.03 8.53 9.40
CA ALA A 201 8.88 8.59 7.97
C ALA A 201 10.07 9.33 7.35
N PHE A 202 10.78 8.64 6.46
CA PHE A 202 11.97 9.12 5.77
C PHE A 202 11.64 9.38 4.29
N ASP A 203 12.04 10.52 3.76
CA ASP A 203 11.93 10.82 2.34
C ASP A 203 13.18 10.35 1.61
N SER A 204 13.04 9.33 0.76
CA SER A 204 14.15 8.81 -0.04
C SER A 204 14.42 9.62 -1.32
N GLU A 205 13.61 10.63 -1.62
CA GLU A 205 13.91 11.61 -2.65
C GLU A 205 14.82 12.71 -2.11
N GLU A 206 14.50 13.28 -0.94
CA GLU A 206 15.24 14.41 -0.33
C GLU A 206 16.28 13.98 0.72
N MET A 207 16.39 12.68 1.00
CA MET A 207 17.28 12.08 2.01
C MET A 207 17.02 12.61 3.44
N ALA A 208 15.78 12.99 3.74
CA ALA A 208 15.43 13.70 4.96
C ALA A 208 14.44 12.91 5.85
N LEU A 209 14.63 13.01 7.16
CA LEU A 209 13.58 12.66 8.12
C LEU A 209 12.44 13.67 7.98
N ARG A 210 11.20 13.22 7.81
CA ARG A 210 10.03 14.09 7.59
C ARG A 210 9.04 14.07 8.75
N MET A 211 8.96 12.96 9.48
CA MET A 211 8.05 12.84 10.62
C MET A 211 8.52 11.77 11.60
N VAL A 212 8.24 12.00 12.88
CA VAL A 212 8.21 10.97 13.93
C VAL A 212 6.87 11.01 14.67
N TRP A 213 6.39 9.86 15.16
CA TRP A 213 5.14 9.78 15.93
C TRP A 213 5.12 8.61 16.92
N LYS A 214 4.17 8.64 17.87
CA LYS A 214 3.94 7.59 18.87
C LYS A 214 2.69 6.77 18.54
N GLY A 215 2.64 5.51 18.97
CA GLY A 215 1.46 4.64 18.90
C GLY A 215 1.35 3.86 17.60
N GLU A 216 0.14 3.84 17.02
CA GLU A 216 -0.16 3.07 15.82
C GLU A 216 0.75 3.45 14.63
N PHE A 217 1.21 2.45 13.87
CA PHE A 217 2.18 2.67 12.81
C PHE A 217 1.56 3.35 11.58
N ALA A 218 0.91 2.60 10.67
CA ALA A 218 0.47 3.18 9.40
C ALA A 218 -0.74 2.47 8.79
N ASN A 219 -1.48 3.19 7.95
CA ASN A 219 -2.38 2.59 6.97
C ASN A 219 -1.74 2.64 5.58
N ILE A 220 -1.89 1.57 4.79
CA ILE A 220 -1.42 1.45 3.41
C ILE A 220 -2.59 1.32 2.43
N GLY A 221 -2.35 1.72 1.19
CA GLY A 221 -3.27 1.48 0.08
C GLY A 221 -2.70 2.03 -1.22
N HIS A 222 -2.94 1.36 -2.36
CA HIS A 222 -2.59 1.83 -3.72
C HIS A 222 -1.29 2.66 -3.84
N GLY A 223 -0.16 2.16 -3.31
CA GLY A 223 1.15 2.83 -3.38
C GLY A 223 1.30 4.07 -2.47
N ARG A 224 0.47 4.17 -1.43
CA ARG A 224 0.47 5.24 -0.43
C ARG A 224 0.54 4.66 0.98
N PHE A 225 1.03 5.47 1.92
CA PHE A 225 0.89 5.19 3.34
C PHE A 225 0.61 6.48 4.13
N HIS A 226 -0.08 6.34 5.26
CA HIS A 226 -0.38 7.44 6.17
C HIS A 226 -0.10 7.00 7.61
N ALA A 227 0.64 7.83 8.35
CA ALA A 227 0.85 7.66 9.79
C ALA A 227 -0.50 7.63 10.54
N ARG A 228 -0.61 6.73 11.51
CA ARG A 228 -1.83 6.51 12.29
C ARG A 228 -1.76 7.09 13.70
N GLY A 229 -0.62 6.98 14.37
CA GLY A 229 -0.46 7.34 15.77
C GLY A 229 -0.56 8.83 16.12
N SER A 230 -0.32 9.14 17.38
CA SER A 230 -0.41 10.46 18.01
C SER A 230 0.95 11.14 18.12
N ASP A 231 0.99 12.34 18.73
CA ASP A 231 2.22 13.06 19.06
C ASP A 231 3.16 13.22 17.85
N ARG A 232 2.56 13.61 16.73
CA ARG A 232 3.22 13.71 15.43
C ARG A 232 4.07 14.97 15.39
N ILE A 233 5.36 14.79 15.15
CA ILE A 233 6.30 15.90 15.00
C ILE A 233 6.81 15.86 13.56
N SER A 234 6.54 16.94 12.83
CA SER A 234 6.95 17.10 11.45
C SER A 234 8.28 17.81 11.37
N PHE A 235 9.12 17.38 10.44
CA PHE A 235 10.37 18.04 10.12
C PHE A 235 10.20 18.83 8.81
N PRO A 236 10.96 19.91 8.61
CA PRO A 236 10.87 20.74 7.41
C PRO A 236 11.26 19.99 6.13
N ALA A 237 10.69 20.39 4.99
CA ALA A 237 11.00 19.82 3.67
C ALA A 237 12.39 20.19 3.17
N GLY A 238 12.89 19.50 2.15
CA GLY A 238 14.21 19.76 1.57
C GLY A 238 15.32 18.91 2.17
N ILE A 239 16.54 19.17 1.70
CA ILE A 239 17.73 18.37 1.99
C ILE A 239 18.25 18.57 3.42
N PRO A 240 18.82 17.53 4.07
CA PRO A 240 19.30 17.62 5.45
C PRO A 240 20.61 18.38 5.62
N PHE A 241 21.49 18.36 4.61
CA PHE A 241 22.83 18.95 4.64
C PHE A 241 22.98 19.98 3.52
N HIS A 242 23.55 21.13 3.84
CA HIS A 242 23.77 22.17 2.84
C HIS A 242 24.99 23.04 3.17
N ARG A 243 25.66 23.52 2.11
CA ARG A 243 26.76 24.48 2.20
C ARG A 243 26.18 25.86 1.95
N LEU A 244 25.84 26.57 3.01
CA LEU A 244 25.42 27.97 2.94
C LEU A 244 26.64 28.85 2.63
N GLU A 245 26.48 29.81 1.73
CA GLU A 245 27.51 30.84 1.49
C GLU A 245 27.38 31.95 2.54
N SER A 246 26.14 32.30 2.89
CA SER A 246 25.76 33.22 3.96
C SER A 246 24.68 32.60 4.87
N MET A 247 24.63 33.05 6.12
CA MET A 247 23.55 32.69 7.04
C MET A 247 22.19 33.24 6.60
N ASP A 248 22.20 34.28 5.76
CA ASP A 248 20.98 34.89 5.20
C ASP A 248 20.43 34.14 3.99
N ASP A 249 21.15 33.15 3.44
CA ASP A 249 20.70 32.40 2.26
C ASP A 249 19.53 31.46 2.60
N GLU A 250 18.60 31.33 1.66
CA GLU A 250 17.48 30.40 1.79
C GLU A 250 17.96 28.94 1.86
N TRP A 251 17.32 28.14 2.72
CA TRP A 251 17.55 26.69 2.69
C TRP A 251 16.99 26.11 1.39
N PRO A 252 17.66 25.15 0.71
CA PRO A 252 17.14 24.62 -0.54
C PRO A 252 15.89 23.75 -0.37
N TYR A 253 14.90 23.99 -1.21
CA TYR A 253 13.65 23.24 -1.29
C TYR A 253 13.31 22.88 -2.73
N LYS A 254 12.61 21.76 -2.92
CA LYS A 254 12.14 21.36 -4.24
C LYS A 254 11.07 22.31 -4.79
N GLY A 255 11.42 23.07 -5.82
CA GLY A 255 10.47 23.85 -6.60
C GLY A 255 9.54 22.99 -7.46
N LYS A 256 8.39 23.53 -7.90
CA LYS A 256 7.43 22.80 -8.76
C LYS A 256 8.01 22.36 -10.11
N THR A 257 8.94 23.15 -10.64
CA THR A 257 9.59 22.94 -11.94
C THR A 257 11.04 22.52 -11.80
N ASP A 258 11.47 22.19 -10.58
CA ASP A 258 12.83 21.76 -10.29
C ASP A 258 12.91 20.23 -10.34
N TYR A 259 13.27 19.74 -11.52
CA TYR A 259 13.35 18.31 -11.80
C TYR A 259 14.72 17.71 -11.46
N LEU A 260 15.74 18.54 -11.22
CA LEU A 260 17.09 18.10 -10.87
C LEU A 260 17.32 18.06 -9.36
N PHE A 261 16.44 18.67 -8.57
CA PHE A 261 16.50 18.57 -7.12
C PHE A 261 16.23 17.14 -6.60
N PRO A 262 17.04 16.62 -5.66
CA PRO A 262 18.21 17.26 -5.04
C PRO A 262 19.57 16.88 -5.66
N GLN A 263 19.59 16.21 -6.81
CA GLN A 263 20.82 15.71 -7.45
C GLN A 263 21.80 16.84 -7.82
N ASP A 264 21.28 18.00 -8.22
CA ASP A 264 22.06 19.23 -8.45
C ASP A 264 22.73 19.78 -7.18
N HIS A 265 22.22 19.46 -5.99
CA HIS A 265 22.87 19.70 -4.70
C HIS A 265 23.81 18.56 -4.26
N GLY A 266 24.13 17.63 -5.16
CA GLY A 266 25.08 16.53 -4.93
C GLY A 266 24.47 15.33 -4.20
N TYR A 267 23.15 15.25 -4.12
CA TYR A 267 22.48 14.16 -3.42
C TYR A 267 22.22 12.95 -4.30
N GLU A 268 22.48 11.76 -3.75
CA GLU A 268 22.16 10.52 -4.43
C GLU A 268 21.74 9.44 -3.44
N TYR A 269 20.50 8.95 -3.57
CA TYR A 269 20.01 7.86 -2.75
C TYR A 269 20.64 6.53 -3.19
N ARG A 270 21.21 5.77 -2.24
CA ARG A 270 21.87 4.47 -2.46
C ARG A 270 21.10 3.30 -1.86
N GLY A 271 19.84 3.52 -1.48
CA GLY A 271 18.98 2.51 -0.88
C GLY A 271 19.18 2.37 0.62
N TYR A 272 18.92 1.17 1.14
CA TYR A 272 19.16 0.83 2.54
C TYR A 272 19.52 -0.65 2.68
N VAL A 273 20.10 -1.00 3.82
CA VAL A 273 20.28 -2.39 4.24
C VAL A 273 19.55 -2.61 5.55
N LEU A 274 18.96 -3.79 5.74
CA LEU A 274 18.30 -4.15 6.99
C LEU A 274 19.31 -4.88 7.89
N ASN A 275 19.31 -4.56 9.18
CA ASN A 275 20.00 -5.37 10.18
C ASN A 275 19.20 -6.64 10.51
N GLN A 276 19.69 -7.44 11.46
CA GLN A 276 19.02 -8.67 11.91
C GLN A 276 17.62 -8.40 12.50
N ASP A 277 17.40 -7.23 13.10
CA ASP A 277 16.11 -6.77 13.65
C ASP A 277 15.22 -6.08 12.62
N LYS A 278 15.55 -6.17 11.33
CA LYS A 278 14.85 -5.51 10.21
C LYS A 278 14.83 -3.98 10.27
N ARG A 279 15.72 -3.36 11.06
CA ARG A 279 15.90 -1.90 11.13
C ARG A 279 16.69 -1.41 9.92
N PRO A 280 16.21 -0.40 9.17
CA PRO A 280 16.90 0.10 8.00
C PRO A 280 18.06 1.03 8.35
N ARG A 281 19.21 0.76 7.77
CA ARG A 281 20.31 1.72 7.61
C ARG A 281 20.21 2.34 6.23
N PHE A 282 19.72 3.58 6.16
CA PHE A 282 19.63 4.33 4.92
C PHE A 282 21.03 4.72 4.45
N ARG A 283 21.27 4.64 3.14
CA ARG A 283 22.55 4.97 2.52
C ARG A 283 22.32 5.98 1.41
N TYR A 284 23.08 7.05 1.43
CA TYR A 284 23.04 8.08 0.39
C TYR A 284 24.38 8.81 0.31
N ARG A 285 24.53 9.68 -0.69
CA ARG A 285 25.68 10.57 -0.84
C ARG A 285 25.25 12.03 -0.71
N TYR A 286 26.18 12.85 -0.24
CA TYR A 286 26.17 14.30 -0.33
C TYR A 286 27.53 14.75 -0.92
N GLY A 287 27.58 14.94 -2.24
CA GLY A 287 28.82 15.08 -2.99
C GLY A 287 29.74 13.87 -2.78
N GLU A 288 30.97 14.12 -2.33
CA GLU A 288 31.98 13.09 -2.05
C GLU A 288 31.79 12.39 -0.69
N VAL A 289 30.80 12.80 0.11
CA VAL A 289 30.53 12.21 1.42
C VAL A 289 29.51 11.09 1.28
N ALA A 290 29.90 9.87 1.66
CA ALA A 290 28.96 8.77 1.86
C ALA A 290 28.34 8.90 3.26
N VAL A 291 27.01 8.81 3.33
CA VAL A 291 26.24 8.91 4.58
C VAL A 291 25.50 7.61 4.81
N GLU A 292 25.71 7.02 5.99
CA GLU A 292 24.85 5.98 6.53
C GLU A 292 24.04 6.54 7.69
N ASP A 293 22.74 6.31 7.67
CA ASP A 293 21.78 6.93 8.59
C ASP A 293 20.87 5.86 9.20
N PHE A 294 20.97 5.68 10.51
CA PHE A 294 20.39 4.56 11.23
C PHE A 294 19.62 5.05 12.44
N PHE A 295 18.43 4.48 12.67
CA PHE A 295 17.55 4.84 13.77
C PHE A 295 17.29 3.63 14.67
N GLU A 296 17.27 3.89 15.97
CA GLU A 296 16.98 2.91 17.00
C GLU A 296 15.89 3.48 17.92
N ASP A 297 14.87 2.70 18.22
CA ASP A 297 14.01 2.93 19.36
C ASP A 297 14.67 2.41 20.64
N LEU A 298 14.59 3.21 21.69
CA LEU A 298 15.15 2.93 23.00
C LEU A 298 14.19 3.43 24.08
N LEU A 299 14.31 2.88 25.27
CA LEU A 299 13.59 3.35 26.47
C LEU A 299 14.55 4.14 27.37
N ASP A 300 14.07 5.24 27.93
CA ASP A 300 14.77 5.93 29.01
C ASP A 300 14.56 5.25 30.37
N GLU A 301 15.15 5.82 31.43
CA GLU A 301 15.05 5.30 32.81
C GLU A 301 13.61 5.25 33.33
N GLN A 302 12.69 6.01 32.73
CA GLN A 302 11.27 6.07 33.07
C GLN A 302 10.41 5.19 32.14
N GLY A 303 11.03 4.41 31.25
CA GLY A 303 10.32 3.56 30.29
C GLY A 303 9.65 4.32 29.15
N LYS A 304 10.05 5.57 28.88
CA LYS A 304 9.52 6.33 27.74
C LYS A 304 10.38 6.08 26.50
N ALA A 305 9.71 5.77 25.40
CA ALA A 305 10.34 5.53 24.12
C ALA A 305 10.88 6.83 23.49
N PHE A 306 12.09 6.76 22.94
CA PHE A 306 12.75 7.82 22.19
C PHE A 306 13.56 7.24 21.02
N PHE A 307 13.86 8.07 20.01
CA PHE A 307 14.75 7.65 18.93
C PHE A 307 16.19 8.07 19.20
N ARG A 308 17.14 7.17 18.95
CA ARG A 308 18.54 7.51 18.71
C ARG A 308 18.85 7.34 17.22
N ARG A 309 19.20 8.44 16.55
CA ARG A 309 19.72 8.45 15.17
C ARG A 309 21.24 8.52 15.20
N SER A 310 21.87 7.58 14.52
CA SER A 310 23.32 7.55 14.31
C SER A 310 23.60 7.74 12.82
N MET A 311 24.31 8.82 12.50
CA MET A 311 24.79 9.11 11.16
C MET A 311 26.30 8.92 11.10
N THR A 312 26.76 8.09 10.15
CA THR A 312 28.18 7.89 9.88
C THR A 312 28.51 8.51 8.53
N PHE A 313 29.43 9.46 8.54
CA PHE A 313 29.96 10.12 7.36
C PHE A 313 31.30 9.47 6.99
N THR A 314 31.48 9.11 5.72
CA THR A 314 32.75 8.60 5.19
C THR A 314 33.18 9.43 3.99
N THR A 315 34.40 9.96 4.03
CA THR A 315 34.98 10.76 2.94
C THR A 315 36.47 10.43 2.77
N LYS A 316 37.00 10.55 1.54
CA LYS A 316 38.42 10.30 1.24
C LYS A 316 39.30 11.54 1.43
N VAL A 317 38.70 12.72 1.44
CA VAL A 317 39.39 14.01 1.53
C VAL A 317 38.64 14.91 2.50
N ASP A 318 39.37 15.85 3.09
CA ASP A 318 38.81 16.88 3.95
C ASP A 318 37.71 17.65 3.20
N GLN A 319 36.58 17.84 3.88
CA GLN A 319 35.41 18.50 3.33
C GLN A 319 35.35 19.94 3.82
N LYS A 320 34.99 20.85 2.91
CA LYS A 320 34.52 22.19 3.30
C LYS A 320 33.34 22.03 4.26
N MET A 321 33.31 22.90 5.27
CA MET A 321 32.24 22.94 6.26
C MET A 321 30.88 23.01 5.57
N PHE A 322 29.91 22.29 6.13
CA PHE A 322 28.51 22.34 5.73
C PHE A 322 27.63 22.25 6.98
N PHE A 323 26.39 22.69 6.86
CA PHE A 323 25.42 22.64 7.95
C PHE A 323 24.54 21.40 7.83
N PHE A 324 24.28 20.77 8.97
CA PHE A 324 23.16 19.86 9.15
C PHE A 324 22.00 20.63 9.76
N ARG A 325 20.85 20.66 9.09
CA ARG A 325 19.62 21.20 9.68
C ARG A 325 18.98 20.12 10.55
N VAL A 326 19.26 20.21 11.85
CA VAL A 326 18.85 19.23 12.85
C VAL A 326 17.34 19.27 13.08
N GLY A 327 16.77 20.48 13.08
CA GLY A 327 15.36 20.71 13.33
C GLY A 327 14.95 22.13 12.95
N SER A 328 13.64 22.36 12.86
CA SER A 328 13.05 23.66 12.63
C SER A 328 11.73 23.73 13.37
N GLY A 329 11.42 24.89 13.95
CA GLY A 329 10.24 25.09 14.78
C GLY A 329 9.98 26.56 15.05
N MET A 330 8.83 26.86 15.64
CA MET A 330 8.47 28.23 16.01
C MET A 330 9.22 28.71 17.26
N ASN A 331 9.63 27.79 18.12
CA ASN A 331 10.38 28.10 19.31
C ASN A 331 11.52 27.10 19.53
N ILE A 332 12.76 27.59 19.44
CA ILE A 332 13.97 26.82 19.72
C ILE A 332 14.68 27.38 20.95
N THR A 333 14.75 26.58 22.02
CA THR A 333 15.44 26.96 23.26
C THR A 333 16.48 25.93 23.65
N LYS A 334 17.52 26.38 24.36
CA LYS A 334 18.57 25.51 24.88
C LYS A 334 18.43 25.36 26.39
N THR A 335 18.48 24.13 26.89
CA THR A 335 18.50 23.83 28.33
C THR A 335 19.60 22.83 28.63
N GLY A 336 20.71 23.32 29.21
CA GLY A 336 21.90 22.50 29.45
C GLY A 336 22.48 21.92 28.14
N LYS A 337 22.37 20.60 27.98
CA LYS A 337 22.84 19.85 26.78
C LYS A 337 21.72 19.53 25.78
N GLU A 338 20.49 19.94 26.06
CA GLU A 338 19.32 19.66 25.24
C GLU A 338 18.83 20.91 24.52
N TRP A 339 18.29 20.69 23.33
CA TRP A 339 17.62 21.70 22.51
C TRP A 339 16.16 21.34 22.41
N LYS A 340 15.28 22.21 22.89
CA LYS A 340 13.84 22.05 22.72
C LYS A 340 13.42 22.77 21.46
N VAL A 341 12.93 22.02 20.48
CA VAL A 341 12.36 22.50 19.21
C VAL A 341 10.87 22.22 19.25
N ASP A 342 10.07 23.26 19.52
CA ASP A 342 8.64 23.15 19.81
C ASP A 342 8.34 22.07 20.88
N GLY A 343 7.70 20.97 20.47
CA GLY A 343 7.33 19.83 21.32
C GLY A 343 8.38 18.72 21.40
N LEU A 344 9.57 18.88 20.82
CA LEU A 344 10.61 17.84 20.76
C LEU A 344 11.90 18.29 21.44
N SER A 345 12.41 17.47 22.35
CA SER A 345 13.74 17.62 22.93
C SER A 345 14.77 16.85 22.11
N LEU A 346 15.84 17.55 21.71
CA LEU A 346 16.95 17.03 20.93
C LEU A 346 18.23 17.02 21.76
N ARG A 347 18.91 15.89 21.81
CA ARG A 347 20.25 15.79 22.41
C ARG A 347 21.27 15.44 21.34
N LEU A 348 22.25 16.34 21.16
CA LEU A 348 23.28 16.21 20.14
C LEU A 348 24.57 15.71 20.76
N SER A 349 25.23 14.76 20.08
CA SER A 349 26.55 14.28 20.44
C SER A 349 27.39 14.07 19.18
N GLY A 350 28.58 14.67 19.15
CA GLY A 350 29.45 14.72 17.97
C GLY A 350 30.26 16.01 17.93
N GLU A 351 30.94 16.24 16.81
CA GLU A 351 31.69 17.48 16.54
C GLU A 351 30.75 18.63 16.13
N GLY A 352 31.10 19.86 16.53
CA GLY A 352 30.35 21.06 16.19
C GLY A 352 29.50 21.63 17.33
N LYS A 353 29.28 22.95 17.30
CA LYS A 353 28.37 23.65 18.22
C LYS A 353 27.13 24.07 17.45
N ALA A 354 25.98 23.49 17.81
CA ALA A 354 24.72 23.89 17.21
C ALA A 354 24.40 25.36 17.53
N LEU A 355 23.78 26.02 16.57
CA LEU A 355 23.34 27.41 16.63
C LEU A 355 21.90 27.53 16.15
N VAL A 356 21.21 28.57 16.59
CA VAL A 356 19.86 28.91 16.12
C VAL A 356 19.99 29.96 15.04
N ARG A 357 19.42 29.68 13.87
CA ARG A 357 19.19 30.66 12.81
C ARG A 357 17.78 31.21 12.99
N GLU A 358 17.69 32.53 13.16
CA GLU A 358 16.42 33.25 13.29
C GLU A 358 15.63 33.20 11.97
N GLY A 359 14.31 33.18 12.09
CA GLY A 359 13.38 33.06 10.97
C GLY A 359 12.01 32.58 11.43
N GLU A 360 11.04 32.50 10.51
CA GLU A 360 9.74 31.89 10.75
C GLU A 360 9.50 30.76 9.74
N PRO A 361 9.77 29.49 10.10
CA PRO A 361 10.26 29.00 11.40
C PRO A 361 11.75 29.24 11.65
N GLN A 362 12.17 29.17 12.92
CA GLN A 362 13.58 29.12 13.32
C GLN A 362 14.20 27.79 12.90
N GLU A 363 15.54 27.74 12.78
CA GLU A 363 16.27 26.53 12.43
C GLU A 363 17.43 26.25 13.39
N LEU A 364 17.53 24.99 13.83
CA LEU A 364 18.67 24.49 14.60
C LEU A 364 19.71 23.91 13.62
N LEU A 365 20.79 24.64 13.42
CA LEU A 365 21.86 24.26 12.50
C LEU A 365 23.08 23.75 13.26
N LEU A 366 23.63 22.63 12.81
CA LEU A 366 24.88 22.08 13.31
C LEU A 366 25.96 22.19 12.22
N PRO A 367 26.97 23.07 12.37
CA PRO A 367 28.10 23.11 11.45
C PRO A 367 28.96 21.85 11.62
N LEU A 368 29.29 21.22 10.49
CA LEU A 368 30.09 20.00 10.42
C LEU A 368 31.32 20.24 9.54
N THR A 369 32.50 19.94 10.08
CA THR A 369 33.76 19.90 9.34
C THR A 369 34.25 18.47 9.37
N LEU A 370 34.35 17.82 8.20
CA LEU A 370 34.74 16.41 8.11
C LEU A 370 36.16 16.30 7.58
N SER A 371 37.06 15.68 8.35
CA SER A 371 38.35 15.23 7.83
C SER A 371 38.22 13.94 7.04
N ALA A 372 39.23 13.61 6.23
CA ALA A 372 39.33 12.31 5.58
C ALA A 372 39.20 11.16 6.60
N GLY A 373 38.36 10.18 6.29
CA GLY A 373 38.05 9.05 7.17
C GLY A 373 36.57 8.95 7.51
N LYS A 374 36.29 8.55 8.75
CA LYS A 374 34.94 8.36 9.28
C LYS A 374 34.65 9.33 10.42
N THR A 375 33.46 9.93 10.39
CA THR A 375 32.95 10.78 11.47
C THR A 375 31.56 10.31 11.84
N ASP A 376 31.28 10.20 13.14
CA ASP A 376 29.97 9.79 13.66
C ASP A 376 29.26 10.96 14.34
N LEU A 377 27.97 11.09 14.07
CA LEU A 377 27.07 12.05 14.70
C LEU A 377 25.86 11.30 15.26
N LYS A 378 25.48 11.63 16.50
CA LYS A 378 24.32 11.05 17.15
C LYS A 378 23.35 12.12 17.60
N VAL A 379 22.06 11.88 17.32
CA VAL A 379 20.94 12.74 17.72
C VAL A 379 19.91 11.88 18.43
N GLU A 380 19.56 12.25 19.66
CA GLU A 380 18.39 11.68 20.34
C GLU A 380 17.17 12.59 20.14
N TYR A 381 16.02 11.99 19.83
CA TYR A 381 14.73 12.66 19.68
C TYR A 381 13.78 12.17 20.77
N ARG A 382 13.48 13.06 21.73
CA ARG A 382 12.68 12.78 22.93
C ARG A 382 11.43 13.66 22.94
N TRP A 383 10.26 13.03 23.05
CA TRP A 383 8.95 13.71 23.15
C TRP A 383 8.68 14.30 24.51
#